data_AF-A5JY96-F1
#
_entry.id   AF-A5JY96-F1
#
_cell.length_a   1.000
_cell.length_b   1.000
_cell.length_c   1.000
_cell.angle_alpha   90.00
_cell.angle_beta   90.00
_cell.angle_gamma   90.00
#
_symmetry.space_group_name_H-M   'P 1'
#
loop_
_entity.id
_entity.type
_entity.pdbx_description
1 polymer ?
#
loop_
_entity_poly.entity_id
_entity_poly.type
_entity_poly.pdbx_seq_one_letter_code
_entity_poly.pdbx_strand_id
1 'polypeptide(L)' 'AFIPEEFWDINANTHTKDKTAFKLLVAQKDGVAFKPVNETETKAALSVLEKASYEVCKREDRPTKSKPSAPYITSTLQQA' A
#
# COMPACT_ATOMS: atom_id res chain seq x y z
N ALA A 1 22.65 0.14 -15.27
CA ALA A 1 22.00 -1.18 -15.44
C ALA A 1 20.83 -1.23 -14.47
N PHE A 2 19.64 -1.65 -14.93
CA PHE A 2 18.48 -1.83 -14.06
C PHE A 2 18.66 -3.12 -13.27
N ILE A 3 18.58 -3.04 -11.94
CA ILE A 3 18.69 -4.20 -11.05
C ILE A 3 17.26 -4.46 -10.54
N PRO A 4 16.58 -5.53 -10.98
CA PRO A 4 15.26 -5.86 -10.48
C PRO A 4 15.37 -6.28 -9.01
N GLU A 5 14.70 -5.53 -8.13
CA GLU A 5 14.54 -5.88 -6.72
C GLU A 5 13.20 -6.61 -6.54
N GLU A 6 13.24 -7.80 -5.93
CA GLU A 6 12.04 -8.51 -5.54
C GLU A 6 11.43 -7.86 -4.29
N PHE A 7 10.15 -7.52 -4.36
CA PHE A 7 9.40 -6.98 -3.25
C PHE A 7 8.03 -7.65 -3.17
N TRP A 8 7.55 -7.80 -1.95
CA TRP A 8 6.26 -8.41 -1.66
C TRP A 8 5.36 -7.42 -0.93
N ASP A 9 4.09 -7.38 -1.33
CA ASP A 9 3.06 -6.57 -0.68
C ASP A 9 2.04 -7.49 0.02
N ILE A 10 1.72 -7.19 1.28
CA ILE A 10 0.63 -7.86 2.00
C ILE A 10 -0.61 -6.98 2.02
N ASN A 11 -1.71 -7.54 1.53
CA ASN A 11 -3.02 -6.92 1.53
C ASN A 11 -3.96 -7.69 2.45
N ALA A 12 -4.43 -7.06 3.51
CA ALA A 12 -5.48 -7.58 4.39
C ALA A 12 -6.84 -7.15 3.87
N ASN A 13 -7.65 -8.11 3.41
CA ASN A 13 -9.04 -7.86 3.02
C ASN A 13 -9.91 -7.88 4.29
N THR A 14 -10.29 -6.71 4.77
CA THR A 14 -11.18 -6.57 5.93
C THR A 14 -12.56 -6.12 5.47
N HIS A 15 -13.57 -6.32 6.32
CA HIS A 15 -14.92 -5.81 6.09
C HIS A 15 -15.24 -4.79 7.18
N THR A 16 -15.76 -3.62 6.79
CA THR A 16 -16.27 -2.65 7.76
C THR A 16 -17.56 -3.17 8.41
N LYS A 17 -18.02 -2.53 9.49
CA LYS A 17 -19.31 -2.86 10.12
C LYS A 17 -20.48 -2.83 9.12
N ASP A 18 -20.39 -1.96 8.12
CA ASP A 18 -21.36 -1.84 7.02
C ASP A 18 -21.18 -2.89 5.92
N LYS A 19 -20.43 -3.98 6.17
CA LYS A 19 -20.08 -5.05 5.22
C LYS A 19 -19.37 -4.54 3.95
N THR A 20 -18.79 -3.35 3.99
CA THR A 20 -18.05 -2.81 2.85
C THR A 20 -16.67 -3.44 2.81
N ALA A 21 -16.25 -3.90 1.63
CA ALA A 21 -14.90 -4.44 1.43
C ALA A 21 -13.87 -3.32 1.63
N PHE A 22 -12.99 -3.50 2.60
CA PHE A 22 -11.94 -2.56 2.95
C PHE A 22 -10.59 -3.25 2.92
N LYS A 23 -9.84 -3.00 1.84
CA LYS A 23 -8.50 -3.55 1.67
C LYS A 23 -7.49 -2.65 2.38
N LEU A 24 -6.74 -3.24 3.30
CA LEU A 24 -5.65 -2.61 4.02
C LEU A 24 -4.33 -3.13 3.46
N LEU A 25 -3.44 -2.22 3.05
CA LEU A 25 -2.07 -2.57 2.70
C LEU A 25 -1.18 -2.39 3.93
N VAL A 26 -0.32 -3.38 4.19
CA VAL A 26 0.63 -3.34 5.30
C VAL A 26 1.75 -2.38 4.93
N ALA A 27 1.68 -1.15 5.44
CA ALA A 27 2.71 -0.15 5.17
C ALA A 27 3.98 -0.37 6.00
N GLN A 28 3.83 -0.74 7.28
CA GLN A 28 4.92 -0.81 8.25
C GLN A 28 4.65 -1.90 9.29
N LYS A 29 5.72 -2.54 9.78
CA LYS A 29 5.70 -3.51 10.88
C LYS A 29 6.71 -3.05 11.94
N ASP A 30 6.29 -2.91 13.19
CA ASP A 30 7.14 -2.49 14.31
C ASP A 30 7.89 -1.15 14.06
N GLY A 31 7.27 -0.23 13.31
CA GLY A 31 7.87 1.07 12.94
C GLY A 31 8.88 1.00 11.78
N VAL A 32 9.07 -0.16 11.17
CA VAL A 32 9.92 -0.35 9.99
C VAL A 32 9.04 -0.49 8.75
N ALA A 33 9.42 0.15 7.65
CA ALA A 33 8.75 -0.02 6.37
C ALA A 33 8.67 -1.51 6.01
N PHE A 34 7.44 -2.00 5.83
CA PHE A 34 7.21 -3.42 5.60
C PHE A 34 7.47 -3.72 4.12
N LYS A 35 8.70 -4.13 3.80
CA LYS A 35 9.12 -4.51 2.46
C LYS A 35 9.81 -5.88 2.50
N PRO A 36 9.03 -6.97 2.67
CA PRO A 36 9.59 -8.30 2.63
C PRO A 36 10.21 -8.57 1.26
N VAL A 37 11.43 -9.10 1.28
CA VAL A 37 12.18 -9.49 0.07
C VAL A 37 12.09 -10.99 -0.21
N ASN A 38 11.45 -11.75 0.70
CA ASN A 38 11.31 -13.19 0.58
C ASN A 38 9.92 -13.68 1.05
N GLU A 39 9.57 -14.89 0.61
CA GLU A 39 8.31 -15.54 0.94
C GLU A 39 8.20 -15.84 2.45
N THR A 40 9.30 -16.16 3.12
CA THR A 40 9.31 -16.57 4.54
C THR A 40 8.94 -15.42 5.48
N GLU A 41 9.49 -14.23 5.26
CA GLU A 41 9.14 -12.99 5.96
C GLU A 41 7.69 -12.61 5.71
N THR A 42 7.25 -12.74 4.45
CA THR A 42 5.85 -12.49 4.06
C THR A 42 4.91 -13.45 4.81
N LYS A 43 5.19 -14.76 4.83
CA LYS A 43 4.39 -15.77 5.54
C LYS A 43 4.40 -15.59 7.06
N ALA A 44 5.55 -15.23 7.64
CA ALA A 44 5.66 -14.93 9.06
C ALA A 44 4.79 -13.73 9.44
N ALA A 45 4.84 -12.65 8.66
CA ALA A 45 3.96 -11.50 8.84
C ALA A 45 2.49 -11.86 8.63
N LEU A 46 2.17 -12.66 7.60
CA LEU A 46 0.81 -13.14 7.33
C LEU A 46 0.22 -13.87 8.53
N SER A 47 0.98 -14.79 9.14
CA SER A 47 0.53 -15.58 10.29
C SER A 47 0.22 -14.71 11.52
N VAL A 48 0.98 -13.62 11.71
CA VAL A 48 0.73 -12.64 12.77
C VAL A 48 -0.52 -11.82 12.45
N LEU A 49 -0.63 -11.34 11.20
CA LEU A 49 -1.74 -10.52 10.72
C LEU A 49 -3.08 -11.28 10.70
N GLU A 50 -3.07 -12.59 10.44
CA GLU A 50 -4.27 -13.42 10.43
C GLU A 50 -4.88 -13.57 11.84
N LYS A 51 -4.03 -13.56 12.88
CA LYS A 51 -4.44 -13.61 14.29
C LYS A 51 -4.60 -12.22 14.92
N ALA A 52 -4.16 -11.18 14.23
CA ALA A 52 -4.22 -9.82 14.74
C ALA A 52 -5.65 -9.26 14.67
N SER A 53 -6.01 -8.47 15.68
CA SER A 53 -7.23 -7.66 15.63
C SER A 53 -6.93 -6.34 14.94
N TYR A 54 -7.73 -6.00 13.92
CA TYR A 54 -7.57 -4.76 13.17
C TYR A 54 -8.45 -3.68 13.77
N GLU A 55 -7.83 -2.59 14.22
CA GLU A 55 -8.53 -1.39 14.67
C GLU A 55 -8.10 -0.20 13.82
N VAL A 56 -9.05 0.68 13.50
CA VAL A 56 -8.77 1.90 12.75
C VAL A 56 -8.09 2.90 13.70
N CYS A 57 -6.75 2.92 13.68
CA CYS A 57 -5.96 3.80 14.55
C CYS A 57 -6.12 5.29 14.19
N LYS A 58 -6.22 5.61 12.90
CA LYS A 58 -6.41 6.99 12.41
C LYS A 58 -7.18 6.99 11.11
N ARG A 59 -8.20 7.85 11.03
CA ARG A 59 -8.92 8.17 9.80
C ARG A 59 -8.65 9.64 9.49
N GLU A 60 -7.97 9.90 8.37
CA GLU A 60 -7.70 11.27 7.91
C GLU A 60 -8.48 11.51 6.61
N ASP A 61 -9.58 12.25 6.72
CA ASP A 61 -10.35 12.70 5.56
C ASP A 61 -9.82 14.07 5.14
N ARG A 62 -8.94 14.10 4.14
CA ARG A 62 -8.42 15.35 3.59
C ARG A 62 -8.97 15.59 2.18
N PRO A 63 -9.53 16.78 1.88
CA PRO A 63 -9.87 17.12 0.51
C PRO A 63 -8.58 17.27 -0.30
N THR A 64 -8.32 16.32 -1.19
CA THR A 64 -7.23 16.42 -2.17
C THR A 64 -7.74 17.14 -3.41
N LYS A 65 -7.03 18.19 -3.84
CA LYS A 65 -7.28 18.87 -5.11
C LYS A 65 -6.15 18.51 -6.07
N SER A 66 -6.48 17.83 -7.16
CA SER A 66 -5.52 17.64 -8.26
C SER A 66 -5.51 18.88 -9.15
N LYS A 67 -4.32 19.38 -9.48
CA LYS A 67 -4.17 20.51 -10.41
C LYS A 67 -4.16 19.95 -11.84
N PRO A 68 -4.76 20.66 -12.83
CA PRO A 68 -4.70 20.23 -14.22
C PRO A 68 -3.25 20.15 -14.70
N SER A 69 -2.94 19.17 -15.54
CA SER A 69 -1.64 19.04 -16.18
C SER A 69 -1.37 20.26 -17.08
N ALA A 70 -0.12 20.72 -17.09
CA ALA A 70 0.30 21.79 -17.98
C ALA A 70 0.07 21.39 -19.46
N PRO A 71 -0.14 22.36 -20.37
CA PRO A 71 -0.22 22.07 -21.80
C PRO A 71 1.05 21.34 -22.26
N TYR A 72 0.88 20.30 -23.06
CA TYR A 72 1.98 19.48 -23.54
C TYR A 72 3.00 20.33 -24.30
N ILE A 73 4.27 20.25 -23.89
CA ILE A 73 5.41 20.64 -24.72
C ILE A 73 5.95 19.39 -25.42
N THR A 74 6.81 19.55 -26.44
CA THR A 74 7.39 18.43 -27.22
C THR A 74 7.96 17.32 -26.33
N SER A 75 8.66 17.68 -25.24
CA SER A 75 9.19 16.72 -24.26
C SER A 75 8.11 16.00 -23.44
N THR A 76 6.98 16.65 -23.14
CA THR A 76 5.87 16.02 -22.39
C THR A 76 5.00 15.16 -23.30
N LEU A 77 4.87 15.50 -24.59
CA LEU A 77 4.15 14.68 -25.58
C LEU A 77 4.89 13.39 -25.94
N GLN A 78 6.22 13.38 -25.84
CA GLN A 78 7.03 12.17 -26.03
C GLN A 78 7.04 11.22 -24.82
N GLN A 79 6.69 11.73 -23.64
CA GLN A 79 6.70 10.97 -22.39
C GLN A 79 5.30 10.50 -21.95
N ALA A 80 4.23 11.11 -22.49
CA ALA A 80 2.84 10.79 -22.18
C ALA A 80 2.40 9.41 -22.68
#